data_AF-A0A956NWH1-F1
#
_entry.id   AF-A0A956NWH1-F1
#
_cell.length_a   1.000
_cell.length_b   1.000
_cell.length_c   1.000
_cell.angle_alpha   90.00
_cell.angle_beta   90.00
_cell.angle_gamma   90.00
#
_symmetry.space_group_name_H-M   'P 1'
#
loop_
_entity.id
_entity.type
_entity.pdbx_description
1 polymer ?
#
loop_
_entity_poly.entity_id
_entity_poly.type
_entity_poly.pdbx_seq_one_letter_code
_entity_poly.pdbx_strand_id
1 'polypeptide(L)'
;MAETMYAAPGIGLAAPQIGVTKRIFVIDVRESDPSGEPKLRVFINPEIVRKEGEIVWEEGCLSIPEIHEEVRRAMTVTVKAYDEFGEPFELTGEELLAVAMQHENDHIDGVLFIDHLSPLKRKLAWRRYERLSGRSEAQAQV
;
A
#
# COMPACT_ATOMS: atom_id res chain seq x y z
N MET A 1 -8.96 -5.30 10.85
CA MET A 1 -7.96 -4.67 9.94
C MET A 1 -6.87 -4.00 10.75
N ALA A 2 -7.16 -2.96 11.55
CA ALA A 2 -6.14 -2.25 12.35
C ALA A 2 -5.33 -3.18 13.27
N GLU A 3 -5.97 -4.09 14.01
CA GLU A 3 -5.26 -5.06 14.85
C GLU A 3 -4.24 -5.90 14.07
N THR A 4 -4.62 -6.39 12.88
CA THR A 4 -3.72 -7.12 11.98
C THR A 4 -2.59 -6.23 11.46
N MET A 5 -2.90 -4.97 11.11
CA MET A 5 -1.93 -3.99 10.65
C MET A 5 -0.89 -3.69 11.73
N TYR A 6 -1.26 -3.64 13.02
CA TYR A 6 -0.33 -3.41 14.13
C TYR A 6 0.39 -4.68 14.61
N ALA A 7 -0.20 -5.86 14.39
CA ALA A 7 0.42 -7.14 14.73
C ALA A 7 1.61 -7.46 13.81
N ALA A 8 1.61 -6.94 12.59
CA ALA A 8 2.78 -6.81 11.76
C ALA A 8 3.32 -5.38 11.88
N PRO A 9 4.61 -5.09 11.73
CA PRO A 9 5.13 -3.71 11.81
C PRO A 9 4.78 -2.88 10.55
N GLY A 10 3.52 -2.89 10.11
CA GLY A 10 3.04 -2.19 8.91
C GLY A 10 2.44 -0.81 9.23
N ILE A 11 2.48 0.08 8.24
CA ILE A 11 1.86 1.43 8.31
C ILE A 11 0.55 1.53 7.52
N GLY A 12 0.18 0.46 6.82
CA GLY A 12 -1.02 0.36 6.00
C GLY A 12 -1.48 -1.09 5.83
N LEU A 13 -2.78 -1.27 5.59
CA LEU A 13 -3.37 -2.57 5.25
C LEU A 13 -4.68 -2.41 4.46
N ALA A 14 -4.73 -3.00 3.27
CA ALA A 14 -5.90 -3.11 2.44
C ALA A 14 -6.69 -4.40 2.72
N ALA A 15 -8.02 -4.32 2.66
CA ALA A 15 -8.91 -5.45 2.93
C ALA A 15 -8.61 -6.72 2.08
N PRO A 16 -8.21 -6.61 0.79
CA PRO A 16 -7.84 -7.79 0.01
C PRO A 16 -6.68 -8.61 0.60
N GLN A 17 -5.77 -7.99 1.35
CA GLN A 17 -4.63 -8.68 1.98
C GLN A 17 -5.07 -9.68 3.07
N ILE A 18 -6.27 -9.49 3.63
CA ILE A 18 -6.89 -10.40 4.61
C ILE A 18 -8.05 -11.21 3.99
N GLY A 19 -8.10 -11.30 2.66
CA GLY A 19 -9.10 -12.10 1.94
C GLY A 19 -10.49 -11.45 1.84
N VAL A 20 -10.61 -10.15 2.12
CA VAL A 20 -11.88 -9.43 2.05
C VAL A 20 -11.93 -8.58 0.78
N THR A 21 -12.85 -8.93 -0.14
CA THR A 21 -13.04 -8.24 -1.42
C THR A 21 -13.88 -6.97 -1.29
N LYS A 22 -13.41 -6.03 -0.46
CA LYS A 22 -14.01 -4.70 -0.27
C LYS A 22 -12.99 -3.62 -0.59
N ARG A 23 -13.44 -2.48 -1.13
CA ARG A 23 -12.62 -1.30 -1.38
C ARG A 23 -12.39 -0.53 -0.07
N ILE A 24 -11.62 -1.12 0.83
CA ILE A 24 -11.31 -0.55 2.15
C ILE A 24 -9.81 -0.70 2.39
N PHE A 25 -9.15 0.36 2.84
CA PHE A 25 -7.84 0.26 3.46
C PHE A 25 -7.75 1.11 4.72
N VAL A 26 -6.77 0.80 5.56
CA VAL A 26 -6.41 1.60 6.73
C VAL A 26 -4.95 2.02 6.64
N ILE A 27 -4.63 3.21 7.14
CA ILE A 27 -3.27 3.75 7.21
C ILE A 27 -3.05 4.37 8.58
N ASP A 28 -1.86 4.19 9.15
CA ASP A 28 -1.39 4.91 10.34
C ASP A 28 0.07 5.35 10.13
N VAL A 29 0.25 6.61 9.70
CA VAL A 29 1.55 7.23 9.46
C VAL A 29 1.78 8.28 10.55
N ARG A 30 2.55 7.90 11.57
CA ARG A 30 2.80 8.73 12.77
C ARG A 30 3.52 10.04 12.47
N GLU A 31 4.34 10.08 11.41
CA GLU A 31 5.09 11.28 11.00
C GLU A 31 4.20 12.35 10.35
N SER A 32 2.96 12.02 9.99
CA SER A 32 2.04 12.95 9.31
C SER A 32 1.20 13.82 10.26
N ASP A 33 1.33 13.65 11.58
CA ASP A 33 0.61 14.44 12.58
C ASP A 33 1.57 15.35 13.38
N PRO A 34 1.37 16.69 13.39
CA PRO A 34 2.16 17.62 14.18
C PRO A 34 2.15 17.36 15.70
N SER A 35 1.13 16.62 16.20
CA SER A 35 1.04 16.21 17.60
C SER A 35 1.85 14.96 17.92
N GLY A 36 2.30 14.20 16.91
CA GLY A 36 3.03 12.94 17.08
C GLY A 36 2.16 11.76 17.52
N GLU A 37 0.84 11.94 17.62
CA GLU A 37 -0.09 10.88 17.99
C GLU A 37 -0.42 9.99 16.77
N PRO A 38 -0.52 8.65 16.95
CA PRO A 38 -0.98 7.75 15.90
C PRO A 38 -2.39 8.14 15.47
N LYS A 39 -2.60 8.33 14.16
CA LYS A 39 -3.92 8.63 13.61
C LYS A 39 -4.25 7.58 12.57
N LEU A 40 -4.81 6.48 13.06
CA LEU A 40 -5.45 5.49 12.20
C LEU A 40 -6.52 6.19 11.36
N ARG A 41 -6.37 6.10 10.04
CA ARG A 41 -7.32 6.62 9.06
C ARG A 41 -7.92 5.45 8.31
N VAL A 42 -9.25 5.44 8.22
CA VAL A 42 -10.01 4.44 7.47
C VAL A 42 -10.47 5.08 6.16
N PHE A 43 -10.25 4.37 5.05
CA PHE A 43 -10.64 4.82 3.72
C PHE A 43 -11.59 3.79 3.12
N ILE A 44 -12.87 4.13 3.03
CA ILE A 44 -13.91 3.31 2.42
C ILE A 44 -14.24 3.89 1.04
N ASN A 45 -14.28 3.01 0.03
CA ASN A 45 -14.44 3.36 -1.38
C ASN A 45 -13.49 4.50 -1.84
N PRO A 46 -12.17 4.37 -1.60
CA PRO A 46 -11.23 5.41 -1.98
C PRO A 46 -11.15 5.59 -3.49
N GLU A 47 -10.96 6.84 -3.90
CA GLU A 47 -10.68 7.28 -5.26
C GLU A 47 -9.55 8.31 -5.23
N ILE A 48 -8.43 8.02 -5.93
CA ILE A 48 -7.36 9.01 -6.13
C ILE A 48 -7.80 9.98 -7.22
N VAL A 49 -8.08 11.23 -6.83
CA VAL A 49 -8.59 12.28 -7.74
C VAL A 49 -7.50 13.20 -8.29
N ARG A 50 -6.31 13.22 -7.66
CA ARG A 50 -5.17 14.03 -8.10
C ARG A 50 -3.86 13.33 -7.75
N LYS A 51 -2.87 13.45 -8.64
CA LYS A 51 -1.49 12.97 -8.46
C LYS A 51 -0.52 14.02 -8.98
N GLU A 52 0.50 14.38 -8.20
CA GLU A 52 1.48 15.41 -8.58
C GLU A 52 2.89 15.05 -8.12
N GLY A 53 3.87 15.54 -8.88
CA GLY A 53 5.29 15.28 -8.63
C GLY A 53 5.67 13.81 -8.84
N GLU A 54 6.95 13.51 -8.59
CA GLU A 54 7.50 12.16 -8.58
C GLU A 54 8.41 12.02 -7.36
N ILE A 55 8.29 10.91 -6.64
CA ILE A 55 9.19 10.50 -5.57
C ILE A 55 9.61 9.05 -5.79
N VAL A 56 10.86 8.73 -5.44
CA VAL A 56 11.32 7.34 -5.35
C VAL A 56 11.32 6.97 -3.87
N TRP A 57 10.65 5.88 -3.52
CA TRP A 57 10.54 5.41 -2.15
C TRP A 57 10.84 3.92 -2.06
N GLU A 58 11.52 3.48 -1.00
CA GLU A 58 11.72 2.06 -0.73
C GLU A 58 10.44 1.49 -0.11
N GLU A 59 9.75 0.63 -0.85
CA GLU A 59 8.51 -0.01 -0.41
C GLU A 59 8.74 -1.45 0.00
N GLY A 60 8.02 -1.87 1.04
CA GLY A 60 7.80 -3.26 1.43
C GLY A 60 6.30 -3.55 1.54
N CYS A 61 5.92 -4.83 1.62
CA CYS A 61 4.52 -5.23 1.69
C CYS A 61 4.34 -6.48 2.55
N LEU A 62 3.31 -6.49 3.41
CA LEU A 62 2.95 -7.66 4.23
C LEU A 62 2.55 -8.89 3.38
N SER A 63 2.07 -8.66 2.16
CA SER A 63 1.71 -9.73 1.21
C SER A 63 2.94 -10.39 0.56
N ILE A 64 4.09 -9.70 0.53
CA ILE A 64 5.35 -10.16 -0.06
C ILE A 64 6.49 -9.92 0.94
N PRO A 65 6.51 -10.63 2.08
CA PRO A 65 7.49 -10.43 3.13
C PRO A 65 8.94 -10.54 2.62
N GLU A 66 9.84 -9.81 3.29
CA GLU A 66 11.29 -9.76 3.02
C GLU A 66 11.71 -9.11 1.68
N ILE A 67 10.75 -8.69 0.85
CA ILE A 67 11.04 -7.97 -0.39
C ILE A 67 10.86 -6.47 -0.18
N HIS A 68 11.94 -5.74 -0.47
CA HIS A 68 12.00 -4.29 -0.45
C HIS A 68 12.63 -3.81 -1.75
N GLU A 69 11.99 -2.88 -2.45
CA GLU A 69 12.48 -2.31 -3.70
C GLU A 69 12.10 -0.83 -3.82
N GLU A 70 12.91 -0.06 -4.54
CA GLU A 70 12.61 1.33 -4.88
C GLU A 70 11.52 1.41 -5.95
N VAL A 71 10.42 2.08 -5.63
CA VAL A 71 9.27 2.32 -6.52
C VAL A 71 9.10 3.81 -6.78
N ARG A 72 8.73 4.16 -8.02
CA ARG A 72 8.34 5.54 -8.37
C ARG A 72 6.87 5.74 -8.06
N ARG A 73 6.57 6.79 -7.30
CA ARG A 73 5.21 7.20 -6.91
C ARG A 73 5.00 8.67 -7.21
N ALA A 74 3.75 9.11 -7.22
CA ALA A 74 3.46 10.54 -7.13
C ALA A 74 3.88 11.03 -5.74
N MET A 75 4.53 12.20 -5.67
CA MET A 75 4.99 12.81 -4.42
C MET A 75 3.80 13.30 -3.58
N THR A 76 2.74 13.76 -4.23
CA THR A 76 1.52 14.26 -3.60
C THR A 76 0.31 13.59 -4.26
N VAL A 77 -0.64 13.14 -3.44
CA VAL A 77 -1.92 12.60 -3.93
C VAL A 77 -3.09 13.12 -3.11
N THR A 78 -4.22 13.34 -3.79
CA THR A 78 -5.50 13.66 -3.14
C THR A 78 -6.45 12.49 -3.33
N VAL A 79 -7.02 12.00 -2.22
CA VAL A 79 -7.94 10.87 -2.17
C VAL A 79 -9.29 11.33 -1.64
N LYS A 80 -10.37 10.98 -2.32
CA LYS A 80 -11.73 11.04 -1.81
C LYS A 80 -12.12 9.68 -1.26
N ALA A 81 -12.77 9.65 -0.10
CA ALA A 81 -13.22 8.42 0.53
C ALA A 81 -14.35 8.71 1.53
N TYR A 82 -14.88 7.65 2.13
CA TYR A 82 -15.73 7.72 3.32
C TYR A 82 -14.96 7.18 4.52
N ASP A 83 -15.23 7.74 5.71
CA ASP A 83 -14.68 7.23 6.96
C ASP A 83 -15.51 6.04 7.53
N GLU A 84 -15.13 5.54 8.70
CA GLU A 84 -15.82 4.44 9.38
C GLU A 84 -17.25 4.77 9.83
N PHE A 85 -17.61 6.04 9.89
CA PHE A 85 -18.97 6.51 10.21
C PHE A 85 -19.81 6.74 8.95
N GLY A 86 -19.21 6.62 7.76
CA GLY A 86 -19.87 6.84 6.48
C GLY A 86 -19.90 8.30 6.04
N GLU A 87 -19.10 9.17 6.69
CA GLU A 87 -18.99 10.57 6.31
C GLU A 87 -17.96 10.73 5.18
N PRO A 88 -18.28 11.49 4.11
CA PRO A 88 -17.36 11.72 3.02
C PRO A 88 -16.25 12.69 3.43
N PHE A 89 -15.02 12.40 2.99
CA PHE A 89 -13.87 13.28 3.18
C PHE A 89 -12.96 13.32 1.95
N GLU A 90 -12.13 14.34 1.90
CA GLU A 90 -11.03 14.49 0.96
C GLU A 90 -9.73 14.72 1.74
N LEU A 91 -8.69 13.95 1.43
CA LEU A 91 -7.39 14.04 2.08
C LEU A 91 -6.30 14.19 1.02
N THR A 92 -5.50 15.24 1.15
CA THR A 92 -4.23 15.35 0.44
C THR A 92 -3.11 14.89 1.36
N GLY A 93 -2.28 13.96 0.88
CA GLY A 93 -1.06 13.56 1.54
C GLY A 93 0.15 13.76 0.65
N GLU A 94 1.31 13.86 1.30
CA GLU A 94 2.61 14.07 0.68
C GLU A 94 3.58 12.99 1.16
N GLU A 95 4.64 12.77 0.39
CA GLU A 95 5.75 11.86 0.71
C GLU A 95 5.26 10.49 1.21
N LEU A 96 5.58 10.11 2.45
CA LEU A 96 5.23 8.80 3.02
C LEU A 96 3.72 8.53 3.02
N LEU A 97 2.90 9.54 3.37
CA LEU A 97 1.45 9.37 3.36
C LEU A 97 0.92 9.20 1.93
N ALA A 98 1.49 9.93 0.96
CA ALA A 98 1.12 9.78 -0.44
C ALA A 98 1.51 8.39 -0.99
N VAL A 99 2.69 7.90 -0.63
CA VAL A 99 3.17 6.57 -1.00
C VAL A 99 2.26 5.49 -0.39
N ALA A 100 1.96 5.57 0.90
CA ALA A 100 1.08 4.61 1.58
C ALA A 100 -0.33 4.59 0.95
N MET A 101 -0.93 5.77 0.68
CA MET A 101 -2.25 5.83 0.03
C MET A 101 -2.25 5.20 -1.37
N GLN A 102 -1.19 5.40 -2.15
CA GLN A 102 -1.05 4.78 -3.47
C GLN A 102 -0.87 3.25 -3.36
N HIS A 103 -0.03 2.80 -2.43
CA HIS A 103 0.22 1.37 -2.20
C HIS A 103 -1.05 0.63 -1.78
N GLU A 104 -1.79 1.15 -0.81
CA GLU A 104 -3.01 0.49 -0.33
C GLU A 104 -4.15 0.58 -1.36
N ASN A 105 -4.23 1.66 -2.14
CA ASN A 105 -5.18 1.74 -3.24
C ASN A 105 -4.85 0.72 -4.35
N ASP A 106 -3.57 0.51 -4.68
CA ASP A 106 -3.16 -0.52 -5.64
C ASP A 106 -3.64 -1.90 -5.23
N HIS A 107 -3.55 -2.25 -3.93
CA HIS A 107 -4.07 -3.52 -3.43
C HIS A 107 -5.58 -3.67 -3.65
N ILE A 108 -6.36 -2.60 -3.51
CA ILE A 108 -7.79 -2.59 -3.82
C ILE A 108 -8.02 -2.92 -5.30
N ASP A 109 -7.13 -2.43 -6.18
CA ASP A 109 -7.21 -2.63 -7.63
C ASP A 109 -6.47 -3.90 -8.10
N GLY A 110 -5.97 -4.72 -7.18
CA GLY A 110 -5.28 -5.99 -7.46
C GLY A 110 -3.85 -5.83 -7.99
N VAL A 111 -3.25 -4.67 -7.80
CA VAL A 111 -1.88 -4.33 -8.19
C VAL A 111 -0.94 -4.47 -6.99
N LEU A 112 0.25 -5.03 -7.19
CA LEU A 112 1.28 -5.12 -6.15
C LEU A 112 2.39 -4.09 -6.46
N PHE A 113 3.10 -3.61 -5.43
CA PHE A 113 4.16 -2.61 -5.65
C PHE A 113 5.23 -3.07 -6.65
N ILE A 114 5.54 -4.37 -6.68
CA ILE A 114 6.50 -4.96 -7.63
C ILE A 114 6.05 -4.88 -9.09
N ASP A 115 4.75 -4.65 -9.36
CA ASP A 115 4.24 -4.44 -10.72
C ASP A 115 4.64 -3.08 -11.31
N HIS A 116 5.02 -2.12 -10.47
CA HIS A 116 5.59 -0.84 -10.89
C HIS A 116 7.08 -0.91 -11.22
N LEU A 117 7.74 -2.03 -10.92
CA LEU A 117 9.16 -2.22 -11.22
C LEU A 117 9.38 -2.51 -12.72
N SER A 118 10.60 -2.25 -13.19
CA SER A 118 10.99 -2.68 -14.53
C SER A 118 10.84 -4.19 -14.69
N PRO A 119 10.57 -4.72 -15.90
CA PRO A 119 10.33 -6.15 -16.10
C PRO A 119 11.44 -7.05 -15.55
N LEU A 120 12.70 -6.62 -15.65
CA LEU A 120 13.84 -7.33 -15.09
C LEU A 120 13.84 -7.32 -13.57
N LYS A 121 13.65 -6.14 -12.94
CA LYS A 121 13.59 -6.02 -11.47
C LYS A 121 12.43 -6.83 -10.91
N ARG A 122 11.23 -6.73 -11.50
CA ARG A 122 10.05 -7.51 -11.10
C ARG A 122 10.32 -9.01 -11.13
N LYS A 123 10.94 -9.52 -12.20
CA LYS A 123 11.30 -10.95 -12.31
C LYS A 123 12.29 -11.39 -11.22
N LEU A 124 13.26 -10.54 -10.87
CA LEU A 124 14.24 -10.83 -9.81
C LEU A 124 13.58 -10.82 -8.43
N ALA A 125 12.69 -9.85 -8.17
CA ALA A 125 11.93 -9.75 -6.93
C ALA A 125 11.06 -11.00 -6.70
N TRP A 126 10.33 -11.45 -7.73
CA TRP A 126 9.54 -12.69 -7.67
C TRP A 126 10.40 -13.91 -7.36
N ARG A 127 11.52 -14.09 -8.04
CA ARG A 127 12.45 -15.20 -7.78
C ARG A 127 13.01 -15.17 -6.36
N ARG A 128 13.29 -13.99 -5.82
CA ARG A 128 13.74 -13.83 -4.43
C ARG A 128 12.61 -14.24 -3.48
N TYR A 129 11.39 -13.78 -3.72
CA TYR A 129 10.23 -14.13 -2.91
C TYR A 129 9.92 -15.63 -2.93
N GLU A 130 9.92 -16.28 -4.09
CA GLU A 130 9.70 -17.72 -4.23
C GLU A 130 10.72 -18.53 -3.41
N ARG A 131 12.00 -18.14 -3.50
CA ARG A 131 13.09 -18.77 -2.73
C ARG A 131 12.88 -18.63 -1.21
N LEU A 132 12.46 -17.45 -0.75
CA LEU A 132 12.26 -17.17 0.68
C LEU A 132 10.98 -17.80 1.23
N SER A 133 9.91 -17.82 0.44
CA SER A 133 8.62 -18.39 0.81
C SER A 133 8.58 -19.92 0.73
N GLY A 134 9.64 -20.56 0.23
CA GLY A 134 9.68 -22.01 0.01
C GLY A 134 8.70 -22.49 -1.06
N ARG A 135 8.15 -21.57 -1.88
CA ARG A 135 7.27 -21.90 -3.00
C ARG A 135 8.14 -22.25 -4.21
N SER A 136 8.09 -23.49 -4.68
CA SER A 136 8.77 -23.91 -5.92
C SER A 136 8.16 -23.22 -7.15
N GLU A 137 8.97 -22.90 -8.16
CA GLU A 137 8.67 -22.16 -9.43
C GLU A 137 7.49 -22.69 -10.31
N ALA A 138 6.62 -23.57 -9.83
CA ALA A 138 5.63 -24.30 -10.62
C ALA A 138 4.39 -23.50 -11.07
N GLN A 139 4.29 -22.19 -10.81
CA GLN A 139 3.06 -21.42 -11.10
C GLN A 139 3.24 -20.17 -11.98
N ALA A 140 4.42 -19.92 -12.55
CA ALA A 140 4.66 -18.77 -13.43
C ALA A 140 4.25 -18.97 -14.91
N GLN A 141 3.29 -19.86 -15.20
CA GLN A 141 2.72 -20.05 -16.54
C GLN A 141 1.20 -20.17 -16.48
N VAL A 142 0.52 -19.03 -16.43
CA VAL A 142 -0.83 -18.84 -16.99
C VAL A 142 -0.87 -17.48 -17.68
#